data_AF-A0A368L9L7-F1
#
_entry.id   AF-A0A368L9L7-F1
#
_cell.length_a   1.000
_cell.length_b   1.000
_cell.length_c   1.000
_cell.angle_alpha   90.00
_cell.angle_beta   90.00
_cell.angle_gamma   90.00
#
_symmetry.space_group_name_H-M   'P 1'
#
loop_
_entity.id
_entity.type
_entity.pdbx_description
1 polymer ?
#
loop_
_entity_poly.entity_id
_entity_poly.type
_entity_poly.pdbx_seq_one_letter_code
_entity_poly.pdbx_strand_id
1 'polypeptide(L)'
;MFIWGIVLLVVWFLCSAALASFLSSAPEAPPFAQTFLMSGFFGGLFFLLGLIFFVIGLVAELRARAFDREDRRRSIALTQAIGQLLNRSRSEAYASDGSLTHVSGATVIEVDRHFDQDTQGQVLTTINTTTRTFGVTHSSQSGTAVHGTGGMGTSSVAQSNYYGSSTGVTDSTSRTTGTEESVLSQTTRANLMGDALFSVFETTDASGQRDTIRAISLSRPAAEGVIRDLVGAVCYRVGGPETHSGGAVWAYVENVVAQFAPGDISYVTDRLKAIHSRPIGEREPVAIAGMVMGRNALLVTSLSINGAARLETYPARFPEMLAQALSAATTAPLAAADPRAAIGAGR
;
A
#
# COMPACT_ATOMS: atom_id res chain seq x y z
N MET A 1 -24.48 -17.52 -4.40
CA MET A 1 -25.70 -17.44 -5.26
C MET A 1 -25.81 -18.60 -6.24
N PHE A 2 -24.71 -19.07 -6.84
CA PHE A 2 -24.70 -20.24 -7.74
C PHE A 2 -25.37 -21.49 -7.15
N ILE A 3 -25.09 -21.82 -5.88
CA ILE A 3 -25.70 -22.96 -5.17
C ILE A 3 -27.24 -22.85 -5.12
N TRP A 4 -27.77 -21.66 -4.82
CA TRP A 4 -29.22 -21.44 -4.78
C TRP A 4 -29.86 -21.50 -6.17
N GLY A 5 -29.14 -21.06 -7.22
CA GLY A 5 -29.57 -21.23 -8.61
C GLY A 5 -29.69 -22.71 -8.99
N ILE A 6 -28.70 -23.52 -8.60
CA ILE A 6 -28.74 -24.98 -8.80
C ILE A 6 -29.90 -25.60 -8.03
N VAL A 7 -30.11 -25.24 -6.76
CA VAL A 7 -31.21 -25.74 -5.94
C VAL A 7 -32.57 -25.43 -6.58
N LEU A 8 -32.77 -24.19 -7.06
CA LEU A 8 -33.99 -23.80 -7.78
C LEU A 8 -34.22 -24.61 -9.06
N LEU A 9 -33.15 -24.87 -9.81
CA LEU A 9 -33.20 -25.65 -11.05
C LEU A 9 -33.55 -27.12 -10.76
N VAL A 10 -32.96 -27.70 -9.71
CA VAL A 10 -33.27 -29.07 -9.24
C VAL A 10 -34.71 -29.16 -8.77
N VAL A 11 -35.19 -28.21 -7.94
CA VAL A 11 -36.58 -28.19 -7.47
C VAL A 11 -37.55 -28.05 -8.65
N TRP A 12 -37.27 -27.14 -9.59
CA TRP A 12 -38.09 -26.97 -10.79
C TRP A 12 -38.14 -28.25 -11.64
N PHE A 13 -37.00 -28.93 -11.82
CA PHE A 13 -36.93 -30.20 -12.55
C PHE A 13 -37.74 -31.30 -11.85
N LEU A 14 -37.59 -31.45 -10.52
CA LEU A 14 -38.33 -32.43 -9.74
C LEU A 14 -39.85 -32.17 -9.76
N CYS A 15 -40.29 -30.93 -9.61
CA CYS A 15 -41.70 -30.57 -9.70
C CYS A 15 -42.27 -30.83 -11.10
N SER A 16 -41.52 -30.49 -12.15
CA SER A 16 -41.93 -30.72 -13.54
C SER A 16 -42.00 -32.21 -13.87
N ALA A 17 -41.04 -33.01 -13.40
CA ALA A 17 -41.04 -34.46 -13.57
C ALA A 17 -42.18 -35.14 -12.81
N ALA A 18 -42.46 -34.72 -11.57
CA ALA A 18 -43.58 -35.24 -10.80
C ALA A 18 -44.94 -34.92 -11.46
N LEU A 19 -45.11 -33.69 -11.96
CA LEU A 19 -46.32 -33.28 -12.68
C LEU A 19 -46.49 -34.05 -14.00
N ALA A 20 -45.41 -34.22 -14.75
CA ALA A 20 -45.43 -35.01 -15.99
C ALA A 20 -45.81 -36.48 -15.71
N SER A 21 -45.26 -37.08 -14.65
CA SER A 21 -45.61 -38.44 -14.21
C SER A 21 -47.08 -38.55 -13.83
N PHE A 22 -47.61 -37.60 -13.04
CA PHE A 22 -49.02 -37.56 -12.66
C PHE A 22 -49.95 -37.48 -13.87
N LEU A 23 -49.67 -36.59 -14.83
CA LEU A 23 -50.49 -36.41 -16.03
C LEU A 23 -50.40 -37.60 -17.01
N SER A 24 -49.27 -38.31 -17.04
CA SER A 24 -49.10 -39.51 -17.88
C SER A 24 -49.94 -40.72 -17.43
N SER A 25 -50.44 -40.71 -16.18
CA SER A 25 -51.26 -41.79 -15.62
C SER A 25 -52.74 -41.70 -15.99
N ALA A 26 -53.17 -40.62 -16.64
CA ALA A 26 -54.56 -40.44 -17.09
C ALA A 26 -54.79 -41.15 -18.46
N PRO A 27 -55.76 -42.08 -18.57
CA PRO A 27 -55.90 -42.98 -19.73
C PRO A 27 -56.36 -42.30 -21.04
N GLU A 28 -56.76 -41.02 -21.03
CA GLU A 28 -57.18 -40.27 -22.22
C GLU A 28 -56.64 -38.83 -22.24
N ALA A 29 -55.33 -38.65 -22.05
CA ALA A 29 -54.74 -37.32 -22.18
C ALA A 29 -54.84 -36.83 -23.64
N PRO A 30 -55.57 -35.73 -23.93
CA PRO A 30 -55.68 -35.22 -25.30
C PRO A 30 -54.30 -34.79 -25.83
N PRO A 31 -54.03 -34.88 -27.14
CA PRO A 31 -52.73 -34.54 -27.73
C PRO A 31 -52.27 -33.10 -27.40
N PHE A 32 -53.21 -32.18 -27.17
CA PHE A 32 -52.93 -30.83 -26.68
C PHE A 32 -52.19 -30.80 -25.33
N ALA A 33 -52.46 -31.74 -24.42
CA ALA A 33 -51.81 -31.81 -23.11
C ALA A 33 -50.31 -32.10 -23.22
N GLN A 34 -49.88 -32.90 -24.20
CA GLN A 34 -48.45 -33.20 -24.43
C GLN A 34 -47.70 -31.99 -25.00
N THR A 35 -48.28 -31.27 -25.96
CA THR A 35 -47.67 -30.06 -26.52
C THR A 35 -47.60 -28.95 -25.48
N PHE A 36 -48.64 -28.80 -24.65
CA PHE A 36 -48.66 -27.87 -23.53
C PHE A 36 -47.57 -28.20 -22.51
N LEU A 37 -47.41 -29.47 -22.13
CA LEU A 37 -46.35 -29.93 -21.22
C LEU A 37 -44.94 -29.65 -21.76
N MET A 38 -44.68 -29.97 -23.02
CA MET A 38 -43.36 -29.68 -23.64
C MET A 38 -43.10 -28.19 -23.71
N SER A 39 -44.10 -27.38 -24.10
CA SER A 39 -43.95 -25.92 -24.14
C SER A 39 -43.74 -25.30 -22.76
N GLY A 40 -44.40 -25.83 -21.72
CA GLY A 40 -44.22 -25.41 -20.33
C GLY A 40 -42.88 -25.83 -19.75
N PHE A 41 -42.35 -26.99 -20.15
CA PHE A 41 -41.03 -27.45 -19.73
C PHE A 41 -39.92 -26.58 -20.36
N PHE A 42 -39.90 -26.46 -21.69
CA PHE A 42 -38.86 -25.66 -22.35
C PHE A 42 -39.04 -24.16 -22.09
N GLY A 43 -40.25 -23.62 -22.19
CA GLY A 43 -40.54 -22.22 -21.91
C GLY A 43 -40.31 -21.86 -20.44
N GLY A 44 -40.72 -22.74 -19.52
CA GLY A 44 -40.48 -22.59 -18.08
C GLY A 44 -39.00 -22.63 -17.72
N LEU A 45 -38.20 -23.48 -18.38
CA LEU A 45 -36.75 -23.52 -18.19
C LEU A 45 -36.09 -22.20 -18.62
N PHE A 46 -36.43 -21.68 -19.80
CA PHE A 46 -35.89 -20.40 -20.27
C PHE A 46 -36.33 -19.24 -19.38
N PHE A 47 -37.58 -19.23 -18.92
CA PHE A 47 -38.07 -18.23 -17.98
C PHE A 47 -37.33 -18.30 -16.63
N LEU A 48 -37.11 -19.50 -16.10
CA LEU A 48 -36.37 -19.71 -14.85
C LEU A 48 -34.92 -19.25 -14.99
N LEU A 49 -34.24 -19.60 -16.08
CA LEU A 49 -32.87 -19.14 -16.35
C LEU A 49 -32.81 -17.62 -16.48
N GLY A 50 -33.75 -17.02 -17.22
CA GLY A 50 -33.89 -15.57 -17.33
C GLY A 50 -34.10 -14.90 -15.97
N LEU A 51 -34.95 -15.47 -15.12
CA LEU A 51 -35.18 -15.00 -13.75
C LEU A 51 -33.91 -15.11 -12.89
N ILE A 52 -33.17 -16.22 -12.98
CA ILE A 52 -31.90 -16.41 -12.25
C ILE A 52 -30.88 -15.35 -12.67
N PHE A 53 -30.68 -15.15 -13.97
CA PHE A 53 -29.75 -14.12 -14.46
C PHE A 53 -30.21 -12.71 -14.07
N PHE A 54 -31.52 -12.44 -14.13
CA PHE A 54 -32.08 -11.18 -13.68
C PHE A 54 -31.82 -10.92 -12.20
N VAL A 55 -32.05 -11.90 -11.32
CA VAL A 55 -31.79 -11.79 -9.88
C VAL A 55 -30.30 -11.61 -9.60
N ILE A 56 -29.41 -12.36 -10.28
CA ILE A 56 -27.96 -12.19 -10.15
C ILE A 56 -27.54 -10.79 -10.59
N GLY A 57 -28.03 -10.31 -11.73
CA GLY A 57 -27.76 -8.97 -12.24
C GLY A 57 -28.25 -7.88 -11.29
N LEU A 58 -29.47 -8.02 -10.75
CA LEU A 58 -30.03 -7.08 -9.79
C LEU A 58 -29.20 -7.02 -8.50
N VAL A 59 -28.79 -8.17 -7.97
CA VAL A 59 -27.98 -8.25 -6.75
C VAL A 59 -26.57 -7.70 -6.99
N ALA A 60 -25.97 -7.99 -8.14
CA ALA A 60 -24.69 -7.44 -8.55
C ALA A 60 -24.76 -5.90 -8.65
N GLU A 61 -25.80 -5.36 -9.30
CA GLU A 61 -26.04 -3.93 -9.42
C GLU A 61 -26.26 -3.25 -8.04
N LEU A 62 -27.07 -3.86 -7.17
CA LEU A 62 -27.29 -3.34 -5.82
C LEU A 62 -26.00 -3.34 -5.00
N ARG A 63 -25.18 -4.39 -5.10
CA ARG A 63 -23.87 -4.47 -4.45
C ARG A 63 -22.88 -3.46 -5.04
N ALA A 64 -22.85 -3.30 -6.35
CA ALA A 64 -22.00 -2.33 -7.03
C ALA A 64 -22.34 -0.89 -6.60
N ARG A 65 -23.63 -0.54 -6.52
CA ARG A 65 -24.09 0.76 -6.01
C ARG A 65 -23.77 0.97 -4.53
N ALA A 66 -23.90 -0.08 -3.72
CA ALA A 66 -23.56 -0.01 -2.30
C ALA A 66 -22.05 0.21 -2.12
N PHE A 67 -21.22 -0.49 -2.91
CA PHE A 67 -19.77 -0.31 -2.94
C PHE A 67 -19.39 1.10 -3.42
N ASP A 68 -19.91 1.57 -4.55
CA ASP A 68 -19.63 2.92 -5.09
C ASP A 68 -19.96 4.02 -4.08
N ARG A 69 -21.10 3.92 -3.38
CA ARG A 69 -21.47 4.89 -2.33
C ARG A 69 -20.48 4.89 -1.16
N GLU A 70 -20.06 3.72 -0.71
CA GLU A 70 -19.11 3.57 0.40
C GLU A 70 -17.71 4.05 -0.01
N ASP A 71 -17.27 3.68 -1.21
CA ASP A 71 -15.99 4.06 -1.79
C ASP A 71 -15.86 5.57 -1.98
N ARG A 72 -16.92 6.24 -2.48
CA ARG A 72 -16.97 7.71 -2.54
C ARG A 72 -16.90 8.37 -1.17
N ARG A 73 -17.55 7.81 -0.16
CA ARG A 73 -17.48 8.35 1.21
C ARG A 73 -16.08 8.24 1.77
N ARG A 74 -15.43 7.08 1.60
CA ARG A 74 -14.04 6.86 1.99
C ARG A 74 -13.09 7.80 1.26
N SER A 75 -13.32 8.01 -0.03
CA SER A 75 -12.56 8.97 -0.86
C SER A 75 -12.57 10.37 -0.26
N ILE A 76 -13.72 10.89 0.17
CA ILE A 76 -13.83 12.21 0.82
C ILE A 76 -13.07 12.24 2.14
N ALA A 77 -13.24 11.23 3.00
CA ALA A 77 -12.56 11.15 4.29
C ALA A 77 -11.02 11.07 4.13
N LEU A 78 -10.55 10.25 3.19
CA LEU A 78 -9.12 10.12 2.86
C LEU A 78 -8.56 11.43 2.29
N THR A 79 -9.30 12.08 1.40
CA THR A 79 -8.93 13.38 0.85
C THR A 79 -8.76 14.42 1.96
N GLN A 80 -9.72 14.49 2.89
CA GLN A 80 -9.65 15.41 4.02
C GLN A 80 -8.46 15.10 4.93
N ALA A 81 -8.21 13.82 5.23
CA ALA A 81 -7.09 13.40 6.05
C ALA A 81 -5.73 13.70 5.39
N ILE A 82 -5.59 13.45 4.08
CA ILE A 82 -4.37 13.82 3.35
C ILE A 82 -4.23 15.35 3.29
N GLY A 83 -5.33 16.09 3.11
CA GLY A 83 -5.31 17.55 3.21
C GLY A 83 -4.84 18.04 4.58
N GLN A 84 -5.28 17.40 5.67
CA GLN A 84 -4.79 17.69 7.02
C GLN A 84 -3.30 17.35 7.18
N LEU A 85 -2.84 16.23 6.61
CA LEU A 85 -1.43 15.87 6.58
C LEU A 85 -0.59 16.93 5.86
N LEU A 86 -1.06 17.42 4.70
CA LEU A 86 -0.39 18.46 3.92
C LEU A 86 -0.33 19.82 4.65
N ASN A 87 -1.27 20.08 5.56
CA ASN A 87 -1.24 21.27 6.42
C ASN A 87 -0.26 21.15 7.60
N ARG A 88 0.29 19.96 7.88
CA ARG A 88 1.33 19.80 8.90
C ARG A 88 2.65 20.36 8.39
N SER A 89 3.46 20.89 9.31
CA SER A 89 4.74 21.45 8.93
C SER A 89 5.69 20.36 8.44
N ARG A 90 6.56 20.72 7.50
CA ARG A 90 7.67 19.85 7.10
C ARG A 90 8.55 19.49 8.30
N SER A 91 8.84 20.45 9.18
CA SER A 91 9.70 20.24 10.34
C SER A 91 9.18 19.18 11.31
N GLU A 92 7.87 18.94 11.40
CA GLU A 92 7.30 17.83 12.18
C GLU A 92 7.74 16.46 11.66
N ALA A 93 7.85 16.29 10.34
CA ALA A 93 8.27 15.03 9.71
C ALA A 93 9.76 14.69 9.97
N TYR A 94 10.57 15.72 10.28
CA TYR A 94 12.00 15.59 10.59
C TYR A 94 12.32 15.75 12.09
N ALA A 95 11.30 16.02 12.92
CA ALA A 95 11.48 16.15 14.35
C ALA A 95 12.00 14.83 14.94
N SER A 96 12.91 14.94 15.93
CA SER A 96 13.29 13.77 16.71
C SER A 96 12.17 13.46 17.70
N ASP A 97 11.69 12.23 17.69
CA ASP A 97 10.74 11.67 18.66
C ASP A 97 11.45 11.03 19.87
N GLY A 98 12.77 11.23 20.00
CA GLY A 98 13.61 10.59 21.00
C GLY A 98 14.02 9.15 20.67
N SER A 99 13.50 8.54 19.60
CA SER A 99 13.91 7.20 19.15
C SER A 99 15.21 7.20 18.34
N LEU A 100 15.60 8.36 17.83
CA LEU A 100 16.79 8.53 17.02
C LEU A 100 18.06 8.42 17.86
N THR A 101 19.05 7.70 17.33
CA THR A 101 20.40 7.70 17.89
C THR A 101 21.10 8.99 17.49
N HIS A 102 21.69 9.67 18.48
CA HIS A 102 22.44 10.89 18.30
C HIS A 102 23.93 10.62 18.53
N VAL A 103 24.74 11.00 17.54
CA VAL A 103 26.19 10.94 17.61
C VAL A 103 26.70 12.36 17.52
N SER A 104 27.40 12.83 18.54
CA SER A 104 27.96 14.19 18.60
C SER A 104 29.47 14.16 18.49
N GLY A 105 30.06 15.13 17.78
CA GLY A 105 31.52 15.27 17.70
C GLY A 105 32.20 14.23 16.82
N ALA A 106 31.47 13.61 15.91
CA ALA A 106 32.00 12.58 15.03
C ALA A 106 32.93 13.20 13.98
N THR A 107 34.06 12.55 13.69
CA THR A 107 35.02 13.01 12.69
C THR A 107 34.84 12.23 11.41
N VAL A 108 34.69 12.90 10.26
CA VAL A 108 34.59 12.22 8.96
C VAL A 108 35.89 11.47 8.67
N ILE A 109 35.81 10.17 8.39
CA ILE A 109 36.96 9.33 8.01
C ILE A 109 36.91 8.93 6.55
N GLU A 110 35.71 8.65 6.04
CA GLU A 110 35.51 8.19 4.67
C GLU A 110 34.19 8.76 4.15
N VAL A 111 34.17 9.11 2.86
CA VAL A 111 32.96 9.55 2.15
C VAL A 111 32.94 8.85 0.80
N ASP A 112 32.01 7.92 0.63
CA ASP A 112 31.85 7.18 -0.62
C ASP A 112 30.43 7.38 -1.18
N ARG A 113 30.33 7.35 -2.50
CA ARG A 113 29.07 7.40 -3.25
C ARG A 113 28.67 6.02 -3.78
N HIS A 114 29.42 4.96 -3.49
CA HIS A 114 29.15 3.61 -3.99
C HIS A 114 28.70 2.64 -2.89
N PHE A 115 27.65 1.90 -3.19
CA PHE A 115 26.96 1.01 -2.27
C PHE A 115 27.53 -0.41 -2.38
N ASP A 116 28.15 -0.92 -1.31
CA ASP A 116 28.55 -2.33 -1.23
C ASP A 116 27.31 -3.25 -1.15
N GLN A 117 27.31 -4.33 -1.93
CA GLN A 117 26.16 -5.23 -2.12
C GLN A 117 25.67 -5.87 -0.81
N ASP A 118 26.55 -6.10 0.15
CA ASP A 118 26.21 -6.78 1.41
C ASP A 118 25.46 -5.88 2.41
N THR A 119 25.75 -4.56 2.40
CA THR A 119 25.07 -3.60 3.28
C THR A 119 23.63 -3.32 2.82
N GLN A 120 23.33 -3.59 1.54
CA GLN A 120 22.01 -3.43 0.91
C GLN A 120 20.96 -4.36 1.53
N GLY A 121 21.33 -5.62 1.75
CA GLY A 121 20.42 -6.63 2.31
C GLY A 121 19.94 -6.25 3.72
N GLN A 122 20.79 -5.59 4.51
CA GLN A 122 20.50 -5.22 5.89
C GLN A 122 19.61 -3.98 6.00
N VAL A 123 19.87 -2.94 5.18
CA VAL A 123 19.07 -1.70 5.18
C VAL A 123 17.63 -1.97 4.75
N LEU A 124 17.45 -2.78 3.71
CA LEU A 124 16.16 -3.12 3.14
C LEU A 124 15.33 -4.01 4.07
N THR A 125 15.97 -4.98 4.73
CA THR A 125 15.31 -5.84 5.72
C THR A 125 14.72 -4.98 6.85
N THR A 126 15.49 -4.06 7.41
CA THR A 126 15.06 -3.23 8.55
C THR A 126 13.96 -2.21 8.19
N ILE A 127 13.98 -1.61 6.99
CA ILE A 127 12.88 -0.75 6.51
C ILE A 127 11.59 -1.58 6.33
N ASN A 128 11.70 -2.81 5.84
CA ASN A 128 10.56 -3.74 5.76
C ASN A 128 10.11 -4.25 7.16
N THR A 129 10.93 -4.15 8.20
CA THR A 129 10.61 -4.75 9.53
C THR A 129 9.83 -3.82 10.47
N THR A 130 9.59 -2.55 10.12
CA THR A 130 9.01 -1.60 11.10
C THR A 130 7.89 -0.70 10.56
N THR A 131 7.06 -1.21 9.64
CA THR A 131 5.77 -0.57 9.31
C THR A 131 4.63 -1.51 9.67
N ARG A 132 4.44 -1.75 10.98
CA ARG A 132 3.21 -2.37 11.51
C ARG A 132 2.17 -1.29 11.71
N THR A 133 1.47 -0.96 10.65
CA THR A 133 0.32 -0.07 10.72
C THR A 133 -0.90 -0.85 10.25
N PHE A 134 -1.99 -0.72 11.01
CA PHE A 134 -3.34 -1.27 10.80
C PHE A 134 -3.62 -2.63 11.44
N GLY A 135 -4.35 -2.57 12.55
CA GLY A 135 -5.13 -3.66 13.13
C GLY A 135 -6.62 -3.45 12.85
N VAL A 136 -7.03 -3.53 11.58
CA VAL A 136 -8.45 -3.63 11.23
C VAL A 136 -8.63 -4.76 10.24
N THR A 137 -9.19 -5.86 10.73
CA THR A 137 -9.55 -7.05 9.98
C THR A 137 -10.76 -6.74 9.10
N HIS A 138 -10.56 -6.55 7.81
CA HIS A 138 -11.63 -6.66 6.81
C HIS A 138 -11.33 -7.84 5.89
N SER A 139 -12.02 -8.96 6.11
CA SER A 139 -12.00 -10.11 5.23
C SER A 139 -12.91 -9.87 4.01
N SER A 140 -12.42 -9.14 3.02
CA SER A 140 -12.97 -9.22 1.66
C SER A 140 -12.16 -10.27 0.89
N GLN A 141 -12.62 -11.51 0.98
CA GLN A 141 -12.07 -12.63 0.22
C GLN A 141 -12.44 -12.44 -1.27
N SER A 142 -11.62 -11.71 -2.03
CA SER A 142 -11.65 -11.80 -3.51
C SER A 142 -10.85 -13.04 -3.90
N GLY A 143 -11.53 -14.19 -3.94
CA GLY A 143 -10.95 -15.39 -4.51
C GLY A 143 -10.70 -15.19 -6.00
N THR A 144 -9.46 -14.90 -6.37
CA THR A 144 -8.95 -15.21 -7.72
C THR A 144 -8.95 -16.73 -7.84
N ALA A 145 -9.99 -17.27 -8.47
CA ALA A 145 -10.00 -18.64 -8.94
C ALA A 145 -8.90 -18.76 -10.01
N VAL A 146 -7.76 -19.33 -9.61
CA VAL A 146 -6.77 -19.87 -10.54
C VAL A 146 -7.45 -21.00 -11.28
N HIS A 147 -8.00 -20.70 -12.46
CA HIS A 147 -8.54 -21.72 -13.35
C HIS A 147 -7.38 -22.40 -14.07
N GLY A 148 -7.30 -23.71 -13.86
CA GLY A 148 -6.37 -24.60 -14.53
C GLY A 148 -6.52 -24.55 -16.04
N THR A 149 -5.38 -24.72 -16.66
CA THR A 149 -5.09 -24.96 -18.07
C THR A 149 -6.15 -25.80 -18.78
N GLY A 150 -6.77 -25.22 -19.81
CA GLY A 150 -7.57 -25.95 -20.78
C GLY A 150 -7.81 -25.11 -22.02
N GLY A 151 -7.26 -25.56 -23.16
CA GLY A 151 -7.83 -25.30 -24.48
C GLY A 151 -7.58 -23.94 -25.12
N MET A 152 -7.07 -24.01 -26.36
CA MET A 152 -6.98 -22.96 -27.38
C MET A 152 -8.13 -21.94 -27.39
N GLY A 153 -7.80 -20.65 -27.59
CA GLY A 153 -8.79 -19.65 -27.99
C GLY A 153 -8.27 -18.21 -27.93
N THR A 154 -7.86 -17.71 -29.08
CA THR A 154 -7.39 -16.35 -29.40
C THR A 154 -8.23 -15.20 -28.80
N SER A 155 -7.61 -14.25 -28.10
CA SER A 155 -7.83 -12.80 -28.29
C SER A 155 -6.80 -11.98 -27.52
N SER A 156 -6.24 -11.01 -28.23
CA SER A 156 -5.16 -10.11 -27.81
C SER A 156 -5.67 -8.95 -26.98
N VAL A 157 -5.24 -8.86 -25.72
CA VAL A 157 -5.01 -7.60 -25.00
C VAL A 157 -3.69 -7.77 -24.26
N ALA A 158 -2.74 -6.88 -24.51
CA ALA A 158 -1.45 -6.84 -23.86
C ALA A 158 -1.62 -6.55 -22.35
N GLN A 159 -1.84 -7.62 -21.58
CA GLN A 159 -1.87 -7.60 -20.14
C GLN A 159 -0.43 -7.79 -19.64
N SER A 160 0.23 -6.68 -19.31
CA SER A 160 1.47 -6.70 -18.55
C SER A 160 1.16 -7.25 -17.15
N ASN A 161 1.24 -8.57 -17.02
CA ASN A 161 1.07 -9.31 -15.77
C ASN A 161 2.33 -9.14 -14.93
N TYR A 162 2.36 -8.11 -14.08
CA TYR A 162 3.28 -8.00 -12.94
C TYR A 162 2.49 -8.32 -11.66
N TYR A 163 2.46 -9.59 -11.28
CA TYR A 163 1.82 -10.07 -10.04
C TYR A 163 2.83 -10.11 -8.89
N GLY A 164 2.50 -9.47 -7.77
CA GLY A 164 3.00 -9.83 -6.44
C GLY A 164 2.02 -10.80 -5.79
N SER A 165 2.49 -11.96 -5.34
CA SER A 165 1.71 -12.94 -4.59
C SER A 165 1.84 -12.65 -3.09
N SER A 166 0.73 -12.49 -2.36
CA SER A 166 0.73 -12.58 -0.90
C SER A 166 -0.04 -13.82 -0.46
N THR A 167 0.62 -14.70 0.29
CA THR A 167 0.00 -15.82 1.00
C THR A 167 -0.01 -15.46 2.48
N GLY A 168 -1.15 -14.92 2.95
CA GLY A 168 -1.40 -14.68 4.37
C GLY A 168 -2.61 -15.48 4.83
N VAL A 169 -2.40 -16.59 5.55
CA VAL A 169 -3.46 -17.29 6.27
C VAL A 169 -3.75 -16.48 7.54
N THR A 170 -4.97 -15.98 7.68
CA THR A 170 -5.42 -15.25 8.87
C THR A 170 -6.30 -16.18 9.69
N ASP A 171 -5.86 -16.54 10.89
CA ASP A 171 -6.71 -17.21 11.89
C ASP A 171 -6.94 -16.29 13.10
N SER A 172 -8.15 -16.39 13.64
CA SER A 172 -8.92 -15.38 14.38
C SER A 172 -8.36 -14.88 15.73
N THR A 173 -7.10 -15.14 16.05
CA THR A 173 -6.46 -14.69 17.32
C THR A 173 -4.96 -14.42 17.23
N SER A 174 -4.35 -14.46 16.04
CA SER A 174 -2.88 -14.45 15.94
C SER A 174 -2.35 -13.34 15.03
N ARG A 175 -1.63 -12.42 15.68
CA ARG A 175 -0.41 -11.72 15.21
C ARG A 175 -0.05 -11.99 13.74
N THR A 176 -0.40 -11.08 12.85
CA THR A 176 0.00 -11.13 11.44
C THR A 176 1.48 -10.75 11.31
N THR A 177 2.37 -11.74 11.20
CA THR A 177 3.71 -11.58 10.64
C THR A 177 3.65 -12.06 9.18
N GLY A 178 3.28 -11.15 8.29
CA GLY A 178 3.43 -11.33 6.85
C GLY A 178 4.60 -10.51 6.35
N THR A 179 5.56 -11.14 5.67
CA THR A 179 6.57 -10.48 4.85
C THR A 179 5.91 -10.08 3.52
N GLU A 180 5.36 -8.88 3.44
CA GLU A 180 5.01 -8.26 2.15
C GLU A 180 6.31 -7.82 1.47
N GLU A 181 6.99 -8.75 0.77
CA GLU A 181 8.04 -8.38 -0.18
C GLU A 181 7.35 -7.84 -1.45
N SER A 182 6.87 -6.60 -1.36
CA SER A 182 6.16 -5.92 -2.44
C SER A 182 7.08 -5.64 -3.62
N VAL A 183 6.56 -5.66 -4.85
CA VAL A 183 7.26 -5.24 -6.09
C VAL A 183 7.88 -3.82 -5.96
N LEU A 184 7.33 -2.99 -5.07
CA LEU A 184 7.91 -1.71 -4.61
C LEU A 184 9.36 -1.86 -4.10
N SER A 185 9.66 -2.96 -3.40
CA SER A 185 11.01 -3.35 -2.95
C SER A 185 12.01 -3.51 -4.11
N GLN A 186 11.57 -3.99 -5.28
CA GLN A 186 12.46 -4.19 -6.44
C GLN A 186 12.77 -2.89 -7.20
N THR A 187 11.82 -1.98 -7.38
CA THR A 187 12.07 -0.65 -7.97
C THR A 187 12.88 0.25 -7.04
N THR A 188 12.61 0.17 -5.73
CA THR A 188 13.36 0.91 -4.72
C THR A 188 14.78 0.39 -4.56
N ARG A 189 15.01 -0.93 -4.75
CA ARG A 189 16.36 -1.52 -4.86
C ARG A 189 17.20 -0.86 -5.96
N ALA A 190 16.66 -0.65 -7.16
CA ALA A 190 17.44 -0.08 -8.29
C ALA A 190 17.77 1.42 -8.09
N ASN A 191 16.85 2.20 -7.52
CA ASN A 191 17.05 3.65 -7.31
C ASN A 191 17.87 3.99 -6.06
N LEU A 192 17.82 3.16 -5.00
CA LEU A 192 18.65 3.35 -3.81
C LEU A 192 20.15 3.15 -4.10
N MET A 193 20.48 2.23 -5.02
CA MET A 193 21.85 1.87 -5.38
C MET A 193 22.60 2.94 -6.18
N GLY A 194 21.89 3.83 -6.88
CA GLY A 194 22.49 4.82 -7.77
C GLY A 194 22.97 6.10 -7.09
N ASP A 195 22.36 6.51 -5.97
CA ASP A 195 22.52 7.88 -5.45
C ASP A 195 22.65 8.04 -3.93
N ALA A 196 22.58 6.97 -3.12
CA ALA A 196 22.76 7.11 -1.67
C ALA A 196 24.20 7.53 -1.31
N LEU A 197 24.33 8.38 -0.28
CA LEU A 197 25.62 8.81 0.26
C LEU A 197 26.01 7.91 1.43
N PHE A 198 27.21 7.36 1.37
CA PHE A 198 27.82 6.63 2.47
C PHE A 198 28.94 7.46 3.09
N SER A 199 28.96 7.49 4.41
CA SER A 199 30.02 8.19 5.14
C SER A 199 30.36 7.44 6.41
N VAL A 200 31.65 7.24 6.65
CA VAL A 200 32.14 6.62 7.88
C VAL A 200 32.67 7.73 8.76
N PHE A 201 32.22 7.73 10.01
CA PHE A 201 32.67 8.67 11.01
C PHE A 201 33.35 7.92 12.15
N GLU A 202 34.43 8.48 12.65
CA GLU A 202 35.05 8.06 13.89
C GLU A 202 34.38 8.81 15.05
N THR A 203 34.00 8.07 16.08
CA THR A 203 33.46 8.58 17.33
C THR A 203 34.23 7.96 18.48
N THR A 204 34.03 8.49 19.68
CA THR A 204 34.49 7.86 20.91
C THR A 204 33.30 7.24 21.63
N ASP A 205 33.42 6.00 22.07
CA ASP A 205 32.38 5.34 22.86
C ASP A 205 32.36 5.86 24.31
N ALA A 206 31.40 5.38 25.10
CA ALA A 206 31.27 5.77 26.51
C ALA A 206 32.48 5.37 27.37
N SER A 207 33.34 4.47 26.90
CA SER A 207 34.55 4.01 27.59
C SER A 207 35.82 4.74 27.14
N GLY A 208 35.71 5.70 26.21
CA GLY A 208 36.86 6.41 25.67
C GLY A 208 37.57 5.70 24.52
N GLN A 209 37.04 4.57 24.04
CA GLN A 209 37.61 3.84 22.92
C GLN A 209 37.11 4.41 21.58
N ARG A 210 37.97 4.34 20.56
CA ARG A 210 37.61 4.73 19.20
C ARG A 210 36.63 3.72 18.64
N ASP A 211 35.51 4.21 18.14
CA ASP A 211 34.53 3.43 17.40
C ASP A 211 34.23 4.10 16.06
N THR A 212 33.69 3.35 15.12
CA THR A 212 33.31 3.84 13.80
C THR A 212 31.83 3.67 13.59
N ILE A 213 31.18 4.68 13.01
CA ILE A 213 29.76 4.66 12.67
C ILE A 213 29.63 4.90 11.17
N ARG A 214 28.89 4.00 10.53
CA ARG A 214 28.51 4.06 9.12
C ARG A 214 27.20 4.83 9.02
N ALA A 215 27.25 6.02 8.46
CA ALA A 215 26.08 6.86 8.25
C ALA A 215 25.67 6.79 6.77
N ILE A 216 24.43 6.32 6.56
CA ILE A 216 23.82 6.12 5.26
C ILE A 216 22.79 7.23 5.08
N SER A 217 22.98 8.12 4.11
CA SER A 217 21.97 9.11 3.74
C SER A 217 21.34 8.70 2.43
N LEU A 218 20.00 8.62 2.39
CA LEU A 218 19.30 8.47 1.11
C LEU A 218 19.57 9.69 0.24
N SER A 219 19.50 9.54 -1.07
CA SER A 219 19.43 10.68 -1.98
C SER A 219 18.04 11.30 -1.94
N ARG A 220 17.92 12.52 -2.48
CA ARG A 220 16.60 13.13 -2.66
C ARG A 220 15.67 12.25 -3.51
N PRO A 221 16.06 11.77 -4.72
CA PRO A 221 15.22 10.87 -5.50
C PRO A 221 14.84 9.58 -4.77
N ALA A 222 15.76 9.01 -3.98
CA ALA A 222 15.46 7.83 -3.18
C ALA A 222 14.45 8.11 -2.06
N ALA A 223 14.59 9.23 -1.34
CA ALA A 223 13.63 9.62 -0.31
C ALA A 223 12.26 9.97 -0.90
N GLU A 224 12.21 10.65 -2.05
CA GLU A 224 10.97 10.86 -2.81
C GLU A 224 10.31 9.54 -3.21
N GLY A 225 11.12 8.56 -3.65
CA GLY A 225 10.68 7.20 -3.95
C GLY A 225 10.04 6.52 -2.73
N VAL A 226 10.69 6.56 -1.56
CA VAL A 226 10.12 5.97 -0.33
C VAL A 226 8.79 6.63 0.05
N ILE A 227 8.68 7.95 -0.03
CA ILE A 227 7.42 8.66 0.27
C ILE A 227 6.32 8.24 -0.72
N ARG A 228 6.64 8.25 -2.02
CA ARG A 228 5.73 7.83 -3.09
C ARG A 228 5.26 6.39 -2.92
N ASP A 229 6.18 5.50 -2.58
CA ASP A 229 5.93 4.08 -2.37
C ASP A 229 4.98 3.85 -1.19
N LEU A 230 5.17 4.58 -0.08
CA LEU A 230 4.28 4.51 1.08
C LEU A 230 2.87 4.98 0.74
N VAL A 231 2.72 6.11 0.04
CA VAL A 231 1.41 6.61 -0.39
C VAL A 231 0.77 5.65 -1.43
N GLY A 232 1.58 5.08 -2.32
CA GLY A 232 1.15 4.08 -3.29
C GLY A 232 0.65 2.79 -2.64
N ALA A 233 1.37 2.28 -1.64
CA ALA A 233 0.93 1.12 -0.87
C ALA A 233 -0.43 1.36 -0.22
N VAL A 234 -0.69 2.59 0.28
CA VAL A 234 -2.00 2.97 0.82
C VAL A 234 -3.07 2.97 -0.27
N CYS A 235 -2.78 3.54 -1.44
CA CYS A 235 -3.69 3.53 -2.59
C CYS A 235 -4.14 2.10 -2.95
N TYR A 236 -3.20 1.15 -3.04
CA TYR A 236 -3.53 -0.26 -3.32
C TYR A 236 -4.29 -0.93 -2.18
N ARG A 237 -4.00 -0.59 -0.92
CA ARG A 237 -4.73 -1.13 0.24
C ARG A 237 -6.19 -0.67 0.31
N VAL A 238 -6.53 0.48 -0.25
CA VAL A 238 -7.93 0.98 -0.28
C VAL A 238 -8.69 0.58 -1.55
N GLY A 239 -8.13 -0.26 -2.42
CA GLY A 239 -8.80 -0.81 -3.60
C GLY A 239 -8.08 -0.54 -4.93
N GLY A 240 -6.99 0.23 -4.92
CA GLY A 240 -6.19 0.55 -6.10
C GLY A 240 -6.61 1.85 -6.79
N PRO A 241 -5.81 2.32 -7.76
CA PRO A 241 -5.99 3.64 -8.37
C PRO A 241 -7.30 3.80 -9.16
N GLU A 242 -7.94 2.69 -9.55
CA GLU A 242 -9.20 2.68 -10.29
C GLU A 242 -10.45 2.86 -9.39
N THR A 243 -10.31 2.81 -8.06
CA THR A 243 -11.42 3.13 -7.13
C THR A 243 -11.45 4.61 -6.80
N HIS A 244 -12.59 5.14 -6.36
CA HIS A 244 -12.69 6.53 -5.91
C HIS A 244 -11.77 6.81 -4.72
N SER A 245 -11.65 5.86 -3.79
CA SER A 245 -10.78 6.02 -2.62
C SER A 245 -9.30 5.91 -2.97
N GLY A 246 -8.88 4.92 -3.77
CA GLY A 246 -7.48 4.76 -4.16
C GLY A 246 -7.04 5.84 -5.13
N GLY A 247 -7.87 6.20 -6.12
CA GLY A 247 -7.62 7.31 -7.02
C GLY A 247 -7.46 8.64 -6.28
N ALA A 248 -8.25 8.89 -5.22
CA ALA A 248 -8.07 10.07 -4.38
C ALA A 248 -6.72 10.08 -3.66
N VAL A 249 -6.31 8.98 -3.03
CA VAL A 249 -4.98 8.89 -2.39
C VAL A 249 -3.87 9.12 -3.40
N TRP A 250 -3.95 8.46 -4.57
CA TRP A 250 -2.94 8.55 -5.62
C TRP A 250 -2.80 9.95 -6.20
N ALA A 251 -3.91 10.68 -6.35
CA ALA A 251 -3.92 12.05 -6.86
C ALA A 251 -3.08 13.03 -6.00
N TYR A 252 -2.90 12.77 -4.70
CA TYR A 252 -2.11 13.61 -3.80
C TYR A 252 -0.65 13.19 -3.67
N VAL A 253 -0.21 12.10 -4.32
CA VAL A 253 1.17 11.59 -4.20
C VAL A 253 2.20 12.69 -4.46
N GLU A 254 2.05 13.45 -5.55
CA GLU A 254 3.00 14.51 -5.90
C GLU A 254 3.01 15.64 -4.87
N ASN A 255 1.85 16.02 -4.34
CA ASN A 255 1.75 17.06 -3.30
C ASN A 255 2.42 16.60 -2.00
N VAL A 256 2.23 15.34 -1.62
CA VAL A 256 2.83 14.75 -0.42
C VAL A 256 4.35 14.65 -0.58
N VAL A 257 4.82 14.20 -1.75
CA VAL A 257 6.25 14.17 -2.09
C VAL A 257 6.83 15.59 -2.05
N ALA A 258 6.19 16.56 -2.71
CA ALA A 258 6.66 17.95 -2.73
C ALA A 258 6.75 18.58 -1.32
N GLN A 259 5.81 18.24 -0.42
CA GLN A 259 5.78 18.76 0.94
C GLN A 259 6.86 18.16 1.84
N PHE A 260 7.09 16.84 1.74
CA PHE A 260 7.91 16.09 2.72
C PHE A 260 9.24 15.57 2.17
N ALA A 261 9.53 15.74 0.89
CA ALA A 261 10.82 15.35 0.33
C ALA A 261 11.97 16.20 0.92
N PRO A 262 13.13 15.58 1.20
CA PRO A 262 14.30 16.31 1.68
C PRO A 262 14.82 17.31 0.64
N GLY A 263 15.63 18.25 1.11
CA GLY A 263 16.35 19.15 0.22
C GLY A 263 17.39 18.39 -0.61
N ASP A 264 18.10 19.10 -1.49
CA ASP A 264 19.21 18.49 -2.22
C ASP A 264 20.35 18.10 -1.26
N ILE A 265 20.76 16.84 -1.35
CA ILE A 265 21.80 16.22 -0.50
C ILE A 265 23.19 16.38 -1.12
N SER A 266 23.27 16.81 -2.38
CA SER A 266 24.55 17.10 -3.06
C SER A 266 25.41 18.08 -2.25
N TYR A 267 24.78 19.08 -1.63
CA TYR A 267 25.48 20.02 -0.75
C TYR A 267 26.11 19.36 0.49
N VAL A 268 25.41 18.40 1.09
CA VAL A 268 25.91 17.60 2.22
C VAL A 268 27.14 16.82 1.78
N THR A 269 27.03 16.13 0.65
CA THR A 269 28.12 15.32 0.09
C THR A 269 29.35 16.18 -0.19
N ASP A 270 29.19 17.32 -0.86
CA ASP A 270 30.31 18.20 -1.20
C ASP A 270 30.99 18.77 0.05
N ARG A 271 30.19 19.16 1.06
CA ARG A 271 30.74 19.57 2.35
C ARG A 271 31.50 18.44 3.03
N LEU A 272 30.94 17.24 3.12
CA LEU A 272 31.62 16.12 3.76
C LEU A 272 32.91 15.72 3.03
N LYS A 273 32.94 15.79 1.69
CA LYS A 273 34.16 15.58 0.89
C LYS A 273 35.20 16.66 1.14
N ALA A 274 34.78 17.92 1.22
CA ALA A 274 35.69 19.02 1.54
C ALA A 274 36.29 18.86 2.94
N ILE A 275 35.51 18.41 3.94
CA ILE A 275 36.02 18.08 5.29
C ILE A 275 37.01 16.92 5.20
N HIS A 276 36.64 15.85 4.50
CA HIS A 276 37.48 14.67 4.33
C HIS A 276 38.85 14.98 3.72
N SER A 277 38.93 15.93 2.79
CA SER A 277 40.22 16.35 2.17
C SER A 277 41.18 17.07 3.12
N ARG A 278 40.73 17.48 4.32
CA ARG A 278 41.58 18.18 5.30
C ARG A 278 42.36 17.18 6.17
N PRO A 279 43.52 17.59 6.71
CA PRO A 279 44.22 16.83 7.75
C PRO A 279 43.29 16.49 8.91
N ILE A 280 43.44 15.30 9.51
CA ILE A 280 42.53 14.79 10.54
C ILE A 280 42.31 15.79 11.70
N GLY A 281 43.37 16.48 12.14
CA GLY A 281 43.29 17.48 13.23
C GLY A 281 42.55 18.77 12.88
N GLU A 282 42.22 18.99 11.61
CA GLU A 282 41.54 20.19 11.10
C GLU A 282 40.11 19.91 10.61
N ARG A 283 39.64 18.65 10.71
CA ARG A 283 38.30 18.25 10.27
C ARG A 283 37.26 18.79 11.26
N GLU A 284 36.22 19.46 10.74
CA GLU A 284 35.13 19.91 11.60
C GLU A 284 34.35 18.73 12.21
N PRO A 285 33.93 18.83 13.48
CA PRO A 285 33.07 17.83 14.09
C PRO A 285 31.69 17.82 13.43
N VAL A 286 31.14 16.62 13.25
CA VAL A 286 29.81 16.39 12.69
C VAL A 286 28.92 15.78 13.77
N ALA A 287 27.72 16.32 13.92
CA ALA A 287 26.67 15.70 14.72
C ALA A 287 25.64 15.05 13.79
N ILE A 288 25.29 13.81 14.08
CA ILE A 288 24.47 12.94 13.24
C ILE A 288 23.29 12.46 14.09
N ALA A 289 22.09 12.55 13.53
CA ALA A 289 20.93 11.85 14.07
C ALA A 289 20.42 10.85 13.04
N GLY A 290 20.11 9.64 13.49
CA GLY A 290 19.71 8.56 12.59
C GLY A 290 18.94 7.43 13.25
N MET A 291 18.29 6.62 12.43
CA MET A 291 17.67 5.36 12.84
C MET A 291 18.71 4.24 12.79
N VAL A 292 18.73 3.37 13.79
CA VAL A 292 19.69 2.26 13.84
C VAL A 292 19.30 1.19 12.83
N MET A 293 20.22 0.87 11.92
CA MET A 293 20.01 -0.14 10.86
C MET A 293 20.74 -1.45 11.16
N GLY A 294 21.73 -1.42 12.06
CA GLY A 294 22.56 -2.56 12.42
C GLY A 294 23.67 -2.15 13.37
N ARG A 295 24.65 -3.03 13.57
CA ARG A 295 25.84 -2.73 14.37
C ARG A 295 26.60 -1.57 13.73
N ASN A 296 26.65 -0.44 14.44
CA ASN A 296 27.36 0.76 14.01
C ASN A 296 26.91 1.31 12.65
N ALA A 297 25.65 1.10 12.27
CA ALA A 297 25.07 1.61 11.03
C ALA A 297 23.81 2.42 11.32
N LEU A 298 23.75 3.64 10.80
CA LEU A 298 22.65 4.58 10.97
C LEU A 298 22.09 5.02 9.61
N LEU A 299 20.78 4.96 9.45
CA LEU A 299 20.09 5.72 8.40
C LEU A 299 19.96 7.16 8.88
N VAL A 300 20.73 8.05 8.27
CA VAL A 300 20.82 9.46 8.66
C VAL A 300 19.50 10.15 8.34
N THR A 301 18.88 10.69 9.39
CA THR A 301 17.69 11.55 9.28
C THR A 301 18.08 13.01 9.20
N SER A 302 19.23 13.33 9.79
CA SER A 302 19.83 14.65 9.69
C SER A 302 21.30 14.68 10.10
N LEU A 303 22.01 15.70 9.65
CA LEU A 303 23.35 16.04 10.15
C LEU A 303 23.51 17.53 10.43
N SER A 304 24.50 17.89 11.23
CA SER A 304 25.00 19.26 11.37
C SER A 304 26.52 19.25 11.42
N ILE A 305 27.15 20.25 10.80
CA ILE A 305 28.61 20.36 10.70
C ILE A 305 29.01 21.58 11.53
N ASN A 306 29.88 21.40 12.52
CA ASN A 306 30.37 22.46 13.39
C ASN A 306 29.26 23.32 14.03
N GLY A 307 28.16 22.69 14.46
CA GLY A 307 27.01 23.39 15.04
C GLY A 307 26.19 24.25 14.06
N ALA A 308 26.43 24.14 12.74
CA ALA A 308 25.61 24.79 11.73
C ALA A 308 24.17 24.26 11.70
N ALA A 309 23.31 24.91 10.92
CA ALA A 309 21.92 24.49 10.75
C ALA A 309 21.80 23.01 10.35
N ARG A 310 20.83 22.33 10.95
CA ARG A 310 20.55 20.91 10.74
C ARG A 310 20.12 20.69 9.29
N LEU A 311 20.84 19.82 8.59
CA LEU A 311 20.54 19.38 7.24
C LEU A 311 19.64 18.14 7.33
N GLU A 312 18.42 18.26 6.83
CA GLU A 312 17.38 17.23 6.84
C GLU A 312 17.52 16.30 5.64
N THR A 313 17.83 15.02 5.90
CA THR A 313 18.12 14.02 4.85
C THR A 313 17.03 12.97 4.70
N TYR A 314 16.29 12.64 5.77
CA TYR A 314 15.21 11.66 5.72
C TYR A 314 14.08 12.00 6.72
N PRO A 315 12.80 12.04 6.28
CA PRO A 315 11.68 12.39 7.13
C PRO A 315 11.21 11.17 7.96
N ALA A 316 11.94 10.85 9.03
CA ALA A 316 11.71 9.65 9.83
C ALA A 316 10.29 9.53 10.41
N ARG A 317 9.62 10.65 10.68
CA ARG A 317 8.26 10.65 11.25
C ARG A 317 7.16 10.65 10.20
N PHE A 318 7.49 10.83 8.93
CA PHE A 318 6.49 10.85 7.86
C PHE A 318 5.61 9.58 7.82
N PRO A 319 6.14 8.35 7.94
CA PRO A 319 5.31 7.14 7.97
C PRO A 319 4.29 7.15 9.11
N GLU A 320 4.69 7.62 10.30
CA GLU A 320 3.81 7.76 11.46
C GLU A 320 2.72 8.81 11.22
N MET A 321 3.10 9.97 10.67
CA MET A 321 2.16 11.05 10.37
C MET A 321 1.12 10.61 9.32
N LEU A 322 1.56 9.91 8.28
CA LEU A 322 0.69 9.33 7.25
C LEU A 322 -0.26 8.31 7.89
N ALA A 323 0.26 7.40 8.72
CA ALA A 323 -0.54 6.43 9.45
C ALA A 323 -1.60 7.07 10.36
N GLN A 324 -1.24 8.14 11.08
CA GLN A 324 -2.16 8.90 11.93
C GLN A 324 -3.26 9.59 11.12
N ALA A 325 -2.91 10.21 9.98
CA ALA A 325 -3.87 10.84 9.10
C ALA A 325 -4.88 9.80 8.57
N LEU A 326 -4.39 8.65 8.11
CA LEU A 326 -5.24 7.58 7.57
C LEU A 326 -6.11 6.92 8.65
N SER A 327 -5.57 6.71 9.86
CA SER A 327 -6.37 6.14 10.96
C SER A 327 -7.50 7.08 11.37
N ALA A 328 -7.27 8.39 11.39
CA ALA A 328 -8.30 9.39 11.59
C ALA A 328 -9.41 9.30 10.51
N ALA A 329 -9.05 9.09 9.24
CA ALA A 329 -10.03 8.90 8.17
C ALA A 329 -10.90 7.65 8.36
N THR A 330 -10.33 6.56 8.89
CA THR A 330 -11.05 5.29 9.11
C THR A 330 -11.91 5.27 10.37
N THR A 331 -11.59 6.10 11.37
CA THR A 331 -12.26 6.14 12.68
C THR A 331 -13.24 7.29 12.81
N ALA A 332 -13.15 8.32 11.95
CA ALA A 332 -14.10 9.42 11.93
C ALA A 332 -15.53 8.87 11.79
N PRO A 333 -16.42 9.13 12.76
CA PRO A 333 -17.80 8.69 12.66
C PRO A 333 -18.39 9.27 11.38
N LEU A 334 -19.06 8.41 10.60
CA LEU A 334 -19.74 8.71 9.32
C LEU A 334 -20.85 9.78 9.42
N ALA A 335 -20.91 10.52 10.52
CA ALA A 335 -21.91 11.52 10.83
C ALA A 335 -21.60 12.82 10.08
N ALA A 336 -22.40 13.06 9.03
CA ALA A 336 -22.70 14.37 8.47
C ALA A 336 -21.58 15.10 7.70
N ALA A 337 -20.82 14.39 6.86
CA ALA A 337 -20.25 15.05 5.68
C ALA A 337 -21.41 15.35 4.71
N ASP A 338 -22.06 16.50 4.86
CA ASP A 338 -22.97 17.04 3.85
C ASP A 338 -22.16 17.25 2.57
N PRO A 339 -22.42 16.50 1.48
CA PRO A 339 -21.66 16.60 0.23
C PRO A 339 -21.70 18.00 -0.40
N ARG A 340 -22.58 18.89 0.08
CA ARG A 340 -22.64 20.30 -0.36
C ARG A 340 -21.53 21.17 0.22
N ALA A 341 -20.92 20.80 1.35
CA ALA A 341 -19.86 21.62 1.97
C ALA A 341 -18.51 21.48 1.26
N ALA A 342 -18.22 20.34 0.63
CA ALA A 342 -16.91 20.07 0.01
C ALA A 342 -16.69 20.76 -1.35
N ILE A 343 -17.75 21.16 -2.06
CA ILE A 343 -17.66 21.79 -3.39
C ILE A 343 -17.26 23.27 -3.30
N GLY A 344 -17.34 23.89 -2.11
CA GLY A 344 -17.04 25.31 -1.91
C GLY A 344 -15.58 25.67 -1.61
N ALA A 345 -14.72 24.70 -1.28
CA ALA A 345 -13.37 24.97 -0.75
C ALA A 345 -12.22 24.78 -1.77
N GLY A 346 -12.54 24.44 -3.03
CA GLY A 346 -11.58 24.21 -4.10
C GLY A 346 -11.49 25.35 -5.12
N ARG A 347 -11.52 26.61 -4.66
CA ARG A 347 -11.21 27.80 -5.45
C ARG A 347 -10.17 28.64 -4.73
#